data_AF-A0A6J1CVY0-F1
#
_entry.id   AF-A0A6J1CVY0-F1
#
_cell.length_a   1.000
_cell.length_b   1.000
_cell.length_c   1.000
_cell.angle_alpha   90.00
_cell.angle_beta   90.00
_cell.angle_gamma   90.00
#
_symmetry.space_group_name_H-M   'P 1'
#
loop_
_entity.id
_entity.type
_entity.pdbx_description
1 polymer ?
#
loop_
_entity_poly.entity_id
_entity_poly.type
_entity_poly.pdbx_seq_one_letter_code
_entity_poly.pdbx_strand_id
1 'polypeptide(L)'
;ATADCGSGAVECNGAGATPPATLAEFTLNGAGGLDFYDVSLVDGYNVPMLITPQGGAGVGNCTTTGCTVDLNSECPMELRVVVSGGDGRSVACKSACEAFGEAQYCCSGEYGNPNTCRPTSYSELFKAACPSAYSYAYDDGSSTFTCASPADYLITFCPSPTTSLKSSNGQYPRAVDVSRAGHHGTPLTSVAVISAVTAALSQRLLRLF
;
A
#
# COMPACT_ATOMS: atom_id res chain seq x y z
N ALA A 1 -15.42 -9.16 -2.89
CA ALA A 1 -15.93 -7.98 -2.15
C ALA A 1 -15.06 -6.76 -2.41
N THR A 2 -13.73 -6.92 -2.39
CA THR A 2 -12.75 -5.91 -2.78
C THR A 2 -11.69 -6.56 -3.67
N ALA A 3 -10.99 -5.78 -4.49
CA ALA A 3 -9.87 -6.22 -5.34
C ALA A 3 -10.12 -7.50 -6.18
N ASP A 4 -11.33 -7.67 -6.70
CA ASP A 4 -11.65 -8.80 -7.59
C ASP A 4 -10.99 -8.58 -8.96
N CYS A 5 -10.35 -9.61 -9.50
CA CYS A 5 -9.69 -9.53 -10.81
C CYS A 5 -10.53 -10.11 -11.96
N GLY A 6 -11.81 -10.40 -11.74
CA GLY A 6 -12.78 -10.76 -12.78
C GLY A 6 -12.56 -12.11 -13.46
N SER A 7 -11.59 -12.91 -13.00
CA SER A 7 -11.27 -14.20 -13.63
C SER A 7 -12.29 -15.30 -13.32
N GLY A 8 -13.10 -15.12 -12.27
CA GLY A 8 -13.98 -16.16 -11.73
C GLY A 8 -13.21 -17.33 -11.10
N ALA A 9 -11.91 -17.18 -10.89
CA ALA A 9 -11.01 -18.18 -10.32
C ALA A 9 -10.12 -17.54 -9.24
N VAL A 10 -9.36 -18.38 -8.52
CA VAL A 10 -8.36 -17.89 -7.55
C VAL A 10 -7.22 -17.17 -8.27
N GLU A 11 -6.78 -17.70 -9.42
CA GLU A 11 -5.74 -17.08 -10.24
C GLU A 11 -6.31 -15.92 -11.06
N CYS A 12 -5.62 -14.79 -11.07
CA CYS A 12 -6.03 -13.62 -11.84
C CYS A 12 -5.66 -13.69 -13.33
N ASN A 13 -4.81 -14.64 -13.75
CA ASN A 13 -4.44 -14.86 -15.16
C ASN A 13 -3.98 -13.58 -15.90
N GLY A 14 -3.28 -12.69 -15.18
CA GLY A 14 -2.78 -11.42 -15.72
C GLY A 14 -3.80 -10.27 -15.74
N ALA A 15 -5.02 -10.48 -15.28
CA ALA A 15 -5.96 -9.39 -14.99
C ALA A 15 -5.53 -8.64 -13.72
N GLY A 16 -5.68 -7.31 -13.72
CA GLY A 16 -5.48 -6.48 -12.54
C GLY A 16 -6.67 -6.54 -11.58
N ALA A 17 -6.48 -6.12 -10.34
CA ALA A 17 -7.59 -5.96 -9.40
C ALA A 17 -8.54 -4.84 -9.86
N THR A 18 -9.83 -5.04 -9.63
CA THR A 18 -10.84 -3.98 -9.73
C THR A 18 -10.71 -3.07 -8.50
N PRO A 19 -10.45 -1.77 -8.67
CA PRO A 19 -10.36 -0.83 -7.56
C PRO A 19 -11.67 -0.77 -6.73
N PRO A 20 -11.59 -0.41 -5.43
CA PRO A 20 -10.39 -0.03 -4.69
C PRO A 20 -9.48 -1.20 -4.26
N ALA A 21 -8.17 -1.02 -4.43
CA ALA A 21 -7.14 -2.00 -4.03
C ALA A 21 -5.85 -1.31 -3.59
N THR A 22 -5.31 -1.72 -2.44
CA THR A 22 -3.95 -1.36 -2.02
C THR A 22 -2.96 -2.17 -2.86
N LEU A 23 -2.10 -1.51 -3.65
CA LEU A 23 -1.18 -2.18 -4.56
C LEU A 23 0.23 -2.31 -3.98
N ALA A 24 0.92 -3.40 -4.28
CA ALA A 24 2.38 -3.47 -4.24
C ALA A 24 2.95 -3.40 -5.66
N GLU A 25 3.74 -2.38 -5.96
CA GLU A 25 4.29 -2.16 -7.30
C GLU A 25 5.81 -2.39 -7.29
N PHE A 26 6.31 -3.05 -8.34
CA PHE A 26 7.73 -3.33 -8.51
C PHE A 26 8.18 -3.10 -9.96
N THR A 27 9.35 -2.51 -10.14
CA THR A 27 10.13 -2.58 -11.38
C THR A 27 11.48 -3.19 -11.04
N LEU A 28 11.68 -4.46 -11.38
CA LEU A 28 12.92 -5.17 -11.09
C LEU A 28 13.99 -4.88 -12.15
N ASN A 29 15.23 -4.71 -11.71
CA ASN A 29 16.40 -4.39 -12.53
C ASN A 29 16.16 -3.20 -13.48
N GLY A 30 15.61 -2.12 -12.91
CA GLY A 30 15.31 -0.87 -13.60
C GLY A 30 16.53 0.01 -13.85
N ALA A 31 16.34 1.33 -13.76
CA ALA A 31 17.40 2.30 -13.99
C ALA A 31 18.60 2.08 -13.06
N GLY A 32 19.81 2.01 -13.62
CA GLY A 32 21.04 1.78 -12.85
C GLY A 32 21.18 0.38 -12.25
N GLY A 33 20.36 -0.59 -12.67
CA GLY A 33 20.34 -1.94 -12.10
C GLY A 33 19.70 -2.00 -10.71
N LEU A 34 18.91 -0.97 -10.35
CA LEU A 34 18.15 -0.91 -9.11
C LEU A 34 16.75 -1.47 -9.32
N ASP A 35 16.25 -2.17 -8.32
CA ASP A 35 14.83 -2.46 -8.20
C ASP A 35 14.12 -1.22 -7.65
N PHE A 36 12.99 -0.84 -8.25
CA PHE A 36 12.10 0.23 -7.79
C PHE A 36 10.84 -0.42 -7.23
N TYR A 37 10.37 0.04 -6.08
CA TYR A 37 9.20 -0.54 -5.44
C TYR A 37 8.47 0.46 -4.55
N ASP A 38 7.18 0.23 -4.39
CA ASP A 38 6.30 1.08 -3.61
C ASP A 38 5.00 0.38 -3.22
N VAL A 39 4.35 0.91 -2.18
CA VAL A 39 2.93 0.64 -1.93
C VAL A 39 2.14 1.83 -2.45
N SER A 40 1.07 1.55 -3.18
CA SER A 40 0.29 2.57 -3.88
C SER A 40 -1.17 2.52 -3.51
N LEU A 41 -1.72 3.70 -3.21
CA LEU A 41 -3.12 3.94 -2.90
C LEU A 41 -3.80 4.77 -3.99
N VAL A 42 -3.15 4.91 -5.16
CA VAL A 42 -3.70 5.62 -6.33
C VAL A 42 -5.01 4.96 -6.78
N ASP A 43 -5.07 3.64 -6.71
CA ASP A 43 -6.25 2.83 -7.01
C ASP A 43 -7.09 2.56 -5.74
N GLY A 44 -6.89 3.33 -4.67
CA GLY A 44 -7.61 3.22 -3.40
C GLY A 44 -6.96 2.28 -2.39
N TYR A 45 -7.71 1.93 -1.35
CA TYR A 45 -7.27 1.12 -0.21
C TYR A 45 -8.30 0.05 0.11
N ASN A 46 -7.87 -1.17 0.41
CA ASN A 46 -8.73 -2.21 0.95
C ASN A 46 -8.13 -2.89 2.19
N VAL A 47 -6.83 -3.15 2.21
CA VAL A 47 -6.11 -3.77 3.33
C VAL A 47 -4.80 -3.06 3.61
N PRO A 48 -4.31 -3.04 4.87
CA PRO A 48 -2.99 -2.51 5.18
C PRO A 48 -1.91 -3.45 4.64
N MET A 49 -0.83 -2.86 4.13
CA MET A 49 0.22 -3.57 3.41
C MET A 49 1.60 -2.99 3.73
N LEU A 50 2.60 -3.85 3.78
CA LEU A 50 4.01 -3.48 3.96
C LEU A 50 4.88 -4.26 2.97
N ILE A 51 5.84 -3.58 2.34
CA ILE A 51 6.92 -4.18 1.56
C ILE A 51 8.21 -4.01 2.36
N THR A 52 8.85 -5.12 2.71
CA THR A 52 10.16 -5.13 3.40
C THR A 52 11.19 -5.87 2.55
N PRO A 53 12.17 -5.17 1.97
CA PRO A 53 13.29 -5.81 1.28
C PRO A 53 14.04 -6.77 2.22
N GLN A 54 14.34 -7.97 1.72
CA GLN A 54 15.11 -9.02 2.39
C GLN A 54 16.44 -9.15 1.65
N GLY A 55 17.50 -8.59 2.21
CA GLY A 55 18.78 -8.48 1.50
C GLY A 55 18.87 -7.24 0.61
N GLY A 56 20.08 -6.96 0.11
CA GLY A 56 20.45 -5.67 -0.46
C GLY A 56 21.47 -4.92 0.41
N ALA A 57 22.64 -5.52 0.64
CA ALA A 57 23.76 -4.80 1.24
C ALA A 57 24.45 -3.98 0.14
N GLY A 58 24.12 -2.70 0.01
CA GLY A 58 24.73 -1.85 -1.03
C GLY A 58 24.04 -0.52 -1.29
N VAL A 59 23.65 -0.31 -2.55
CA VAL A 59 23.15 0.95 -3.14
C VAL A 59 21.62 0.91 -3.24
N GLY A 60 20.95 2.06 -3.16
CA GLY A 60 19.49 2.11 -3.02
C GLY A 60 19.12 1.91 -1.55
N ASN A 61 18.48 2.90 -0.95
CA ASN A 61 18.14 2.90 0.47
C ASN A 61 17.00 1.91 0.70
N CYS A 62 17.30 0.60 0.71
CA CYS A 62 16.40 -0.57 0.79
C CYS A 62 15.46 -0.53 2.01
N THR A 63 14.60 0.48 2.07
CA THR A 63 13.74 0.79 3.19
C THR A 63 12.41 0.12 3.03
N THR A 64 11.86 -0.28 4.16
CA THR A 64 10.47 -0.68 4.26
C THR A 64 9.54 0.46 3.84
N THR A 65 8.53 0.14 3.04
CA THR A 65 7.44 1.05 2.63
C THR A 65 6.10 0.40 2.83
N GLY A 66 5.05 1.20 3.03
CA GLY A 66 3.70 0.67 3.18
C GLY A 66 2.70 1.64 3.80
N CYS A 67 1.57 1.03 4.17
CA CYS A 67 0.42 1.65 4.80
C CYS A 67 -0.10 0.70 5.89
N THR A 68 0.25 0.96 7.15
CA THR A 68 -0.01 0.05 8.29
C THR A 68 -1.28 0.39 9.07
N VAL A 69 -1.92 1.51 8.76
CA VAL A 69 -3.15 1.97 9.44
C VAL A 69 -4.39 1.37 8.75
N ASP A 70 -5.49 1.24 9.50
CA ASP A 70 -6.80 0.84 8.97
C ASP A 70 -7.55 2.05 8.39
N LEU A 71 -7.22 2.39 7.13
CA LEU A 71 -7.86 3.51 6.41
C LEU A 71 -9.36 3.31 6.21
N ASN A 72 -9.88 2.07 6.28
CA ASN A 72 -11.31 1.84 6.14
C ASN A 72 -12.11 2.49 7.27
N SER A 73 -11.53 2.58 8.47
CA SER A 73 -12.17 3.19 9.64
C SER A 73 -12.28 4.71 9.57
N GLU A 74 -11.36 5.36 8.84
CA GLU A 74 -11.28 6.82 8.67
C GLU A 74 -11.75 7.28 7.28
N CYS A 75 -12.12 6.34 6.40
CA CYS A 75 -12.50 6.63 5.04
C CYS A 75 -13.73 7.59 4.98
N PRO A 76 -13.63 8.73 4.28
CA PRO A 76 -14.74 9.66 4.06
C PRO A 76 -15.96 8.96 3.46
N MET A 77 -17.16 9.45 3.78
CA MET A 77 -18.42 8.79 3.37
C MET A 77 -18.55 8.67 1.85
N GLU A 78 -18.08 9.67 1.12
CA GLU A 78 -18.11 9.79 -0.34
C GLU A 78 -17.11 8.84 -1.04
N LEU A 79 -16.11 8.35 -0.31
CA LEU A 79 -15.10 7.41 -0.82
C LEU A 79 -15.35 5.97 -0.34
N ARG A 80 -16.27 5.77 0.60
CA ARG A 80 -16.46 4.50 1.30
C ARG A 80 -17.13 3.45 0.42
N VAL A 81 -16.60 2.23 0.48
CA VAL A 81 -17.27 1.03 -0.06
C VAL A 81 -17.84 0.23 1.11
N VAL A 82 -19.14 -0.06 1.05
CA VAL A 82 -19.85 -0.89 2.05
C VAL A 82 -20.46 -2.12 1.36
N VAL A 83 -20.55 -3.23 2.08
CA VAL A 83 -21.20 -4.45 1.58
C VAL A 83 -22.70 -4.35 1.84
N SER A 84 -23.51 -4.57 0.80
CA SER A 84 -24.96 -4.65 0.91
C SER A 84 -25.40 -5.70 1.94
N GLY A 85 -26.21 -5.29 2.91
CA GLY A 85 -26.66 -6.17 4.01
C GLY A 85 -25.61 -6.40 5.11
N GLY A 86 -24.47 -5.70 5.06
CA GLY A 86 -23.48 -5.68 6.15
C GLY A 86 -23.88 -4.76 7.31
N ASP A 87 -22.98 -4.62 8.27
CA ASP A 87 -23.11 -3.74 9.45
C ASP A 87 -22.88 -2.24 9.16
N GLY A 88 -22.73 -1.88 7.87
CA GLY A 88 -22.42 -0.53 7.42
C GLY A 88 -20.94 -0.13 7.56
N ARG A 89 -20.07 -1.04 8.01
CA ARG A 89 -18.63 -0.80 8.07
C ARG A 89 -18.05 -0.71 6.67
N SER A 90 -17.10 0.21 6.49
CA SER A 90 -16.28 0.28 5.27
C SER A 90 -15.49 -1.00 5.10
N VAL A 91 -15.49 -1.57 3.90
CA VAL A 91 -14.61 -2.68 3.51
C VAL A 91 -13.47 -2.24 2.60
N ALA A 92 -13.58 -1.05 2.01
CA ALA A 92 -12.54 -0.42 1.21
C ALA A 92 -12.78 1.10 1.09
N CYS A 93 -11.74 1.84 0.74
CA CYS A 93 -11.77 3.28 0.48
C CYS A 93 -11.32 3.58 -0.94
N LYS A 94 -12.18 4.18 -1.75
CA LYS A 94 -11.82 4.66 -3.09
C LYS A 94 -10.82 5.80 -3.01
N SER A 95 -9.91 5.88 -3.98
CA SER A 95 -9.23 7.14 -4.24
C SER A 95 -10.20 8.16 -4.86
N ALA A 96 -9.82 9.42 -4.92
CA ALA A 96 -10.63 10.44 -5.58
C ALA A 96 -10.78 10.19 -7.09
N CYS A 97 -9.76 9.61 -7.75
CA CYS A 97 -9.87 9.25 -9.15
C CYS A 97 -10.97 8.19 -9.35
N GLU A 98 -10.95 7.14 -8.54
CA GLU A 98 -11.95 6.06 -8.60
C GLU A 98 -13.37 6.50 -8.18
N ALA A 99 -13.48 7.51 -7.32
CA ALA A 99 -14.76 8.03 -6.89
C ALA A 99 -15.40 8.99 -7.91
N PHE A 100 -14.60 9.87 -8.51
CA PHE A 100 -15.11 11.03 -9.27
C PHE A 100 -14.73 11.04 -10.74
N GLY A 101 -13.64 10.36 -11.14
CA GLY A 101 -13.18 10.29 -12.53
C GLY A 101 -12.71 11.63 -13.12
N GLU A 102 -12.56 12.67 -12.31
CA GLU A 102 -12.15 14.00 -12.78
C GLU A 102 -10.65 14.04 -13.08
N ALA A 103 -10.29 14.79 -14.13
CA ALA A 103 -8.92 14.86 -14.65
C ALA A 103 -7.89 15.29 -13.59
N GLN A 104 -8.28 16.19 -12.67
CA GLN A 104 -7.42 16.66 -11.57
C GLN A 104 -7.13 15.59 -10.51
N TYR A 105 -7.99 14.58 -10.35
CA TYR A 105 -7.78 13.47 -9.43
C TYR A 105 -7.06 12.30 -10.10
N CYS A 106 -7.34 12.09 -11.38
CA CYS A 106 -6.75 11.01 -12.18
C CYS A 106 -5.45 11.40 -12.88
N CYS A 107 -5.01 12.65 -12.73
CA CYS A 107 -3.83 13.20 -13.40
C CYS A 107 -3.83 12.92 -14.92
N SER A 108 -4.93 13.27 -15.58
CA SER A 108 -5.13 13.05 -17.01
C SER A 108 -5.41 14.37 -17.75
N GLY A 109 -5.36 14.35 -19.08
CA GLY A 109 -5.59 15.55 -19.90
C GLY A 109 -4.64 16.70 -19.54
N GLU A 110 -5.19 17.87 -19.21
CA GLU A 110 -4.40 19.04 -18.79
C GLU A 110 -3.62 18.82 -17.48
N TYR A 111 -4.05 17.86 -16.66
CA TYR A 111 -3.39 17.43 -15.43
C TYR A 111 -2.41 16.26 -15.65
N GLY A 112 -2.10 15.91 -16.91
CA GLY A 112 -1.23 14.78 -17.27
C GLY A 112 0.26 14.98 -17.01
N ASN A 113 0.65 15.88 -16.10
CA ASN A 113 2.05 16.03 -15.70
C ASN A 113 2.17 16.52 -14.24
N PRO A 114 3.33 16.31 -13.59
CA PRO A 114 3.54 16.70 -12.18
C PRO A 114 3.41 18.20 -11.88
N ASN A 115 3.55 19.07 -12.89
CA ASN A 115 3.42 20.52 -12.68
C ASN A 115 1.96 20.97 -12.63
N THR A 116 1.05 20.21 -13.24
CA THR A 116 -0.38 20.55 -13.30
C THR A 116 -1.23 19.67 -12.40
N CYS A 117 -0.91 18.39 -12.19
CA CYS A 117 -1.58 17.58 -11.17
C CYS A 117 -0.97 17.84 -9.80
N ARG A 118 -1.75 18.45 -8.91
CA ARG A 118 -1.32 18.78 -7.55
C ARG A 118 -2.02 17.87 -6.53
N PRO A 119 -1.41 17.68 -5.34
CA PRO A 119 -2.12 17.06 -4.23
C PRO A 119 -3.47 17.75 -3.98
N THR A 120 -4.46 16.96 -3.61
CA THR A 120 -5.81 17.40 -3.26
C THR A 120 -6.11 17.02 -1.81
N SER A 121 -7.18 17.56 -1.23
CA SER A 121 -7.60 17.20 0.13
C SER A 121 -7.80 15.68 0.29
N TYR A 122 -8.21 14.98 -0.77
CA TYR A 122 -8.37 13.53 -0.74
C TYR A 122 -7.03 12.81 -0.75
N SER A 123 -6.09 13.15 -1.64
CA SER A 123 -4.77 12.50 -1.63
C SER A 123 -3.99 12.84 -0.36
N GLU A 124 -4.12 14.05 0.17
CA GLU A 124 -3.50 14.45 1.43
C GLU A 124 -4.01 13.64 2.63
N LEU A 125 -5.27 13.22 2.65
CA LEU A 125 -5.80 12.31 3.67
C LEU A 125 -5.08 10.96 3.65
N PHE A 126 -4.95 10.37 2.45
CA PHE A 126 -4.25 9.10 2.27
C PHE A 126 -2.76 9.25 2.62
N LYS A 127 -2.15 10.39 2.27
CA LYS A 127 -0.74 10.66 2.56
C LYS A 127 -0.47 10.86 4.04
N ALA A 128 -1.35 11.57 4.75
CA ALA A 128 -1.22 11.78 6.18
C ALA A 128 -1.30 10.45 6.95
N ALA A 129 -2.19 9.57 6.51
CA ALA A 129 -2.34 8.22 7.07
C ALA A 129 -1.16 7.30 6.73
N CYS A 130 -0.65 7.37 5.50
CA CYS A 130 0.38 6.48 4.97
C CYS A 130 1.50 7.27 4.26
N PRO A 131 2.42 7.91 5.02
CA PRO A 131 3.42 8.82 4.47
C PRO A 131 4.41 8.19 3.49
N SER A 132 4.62 6.88 3.59
CA SER A 132 5.50 6.12 2.69
C SER A 132 4.79 5.53 1.46
N ALA A 133 3.46 5.63 1.37
CA ALA A 133 2.72 5.12 0.22
C ALA A 133 2.42 6.24 -0.79
N TYR A 134 2.28 5.88 -2.07
CA TYR A 134 1.74 6.80 -3.07
C TYR A 134 0.29 7.12 -2.74
N SER A 135 -0.03 8.41 -2.66
CA SER A 135 -1.40 8.88 -2.43
C SER A 135 -2.11 9.39 -3.70
N TYR A 136 -1.34 9.68 -4.76
CA TYR A 136 -1.81 10.06 -6.09
C TYR A 136 -0.70 9.81 -7.12
N ALA A 137 -1.02 9.92 -8.42
CA ALA A 137 -0.15 9.44 -9.51
C ALA A 137 1.25 10.10 -9.62
N TYR A 138 1.49 11.28 -9.04
CA TYR A 138 2.79 11.97 -9.09
C TYR A 138 3.42 12.21 -7.71
N ASP A 139 3.14 11.33 -6.73
CA ASP A 139 3.71 11.37 -5.38
C ASP A 139 5.13 10.75 -5.29
N ASP A 140 5.95 10.93 -6.33
CA ASP A 140 7.23 10.21 -6.48
C ASP A 140 8.22 10.53 -5.35
N GLY A 141 8.27 11.80 -4.93
CA GLY A 141 9.32 12.34 -4.07
C GLY A 141 9.37 11.77 -2.65
N SER A 142 8.31 11.10 -2.20
CA SER A 142 8.24 10.48 -0.87
C SER A 142 7.78 9.03 -0.86
N SER A 143 7.51 8.48 -2.05
CA SER A 143 6.83 7.18 -2.20
C SER A 143 7.58 6.20 -3.09
N THR A 144 8.60 6.65 -3.82
CA THR A 144 9.47 5.76 -4.61
C THR A 144 10.63 5.26 -3.77
N PHE A 145 10.79 3.95 -3.67
CA PHE A 145 11.92 3.32 -2.98
C PHE A 145 12.76 2.51 -3.95
N THR A 146 14.04 2.38 -3.63
CA THR A 146 14.99 1.63 -4.47
C THR A 146 15.85 0.71 -3.63
N CYS A 147 16.20 -0.44 -4.20
CA CYS A 147 17.14 -1.37 -3.60
C CYS A 147 18.04 -1.99 -4.69
N ALA A 148 19.29 -2.28 -4.35
CA ALA A 148 20.20 -2.94 -5.28
C ALA A 148 19.68 -4.33 -5.64
N SER A 149 19.61 -4.61 -6.94
CA SER A 149 19.28 -5.92 -7.45
C SER A 149 20.51 -6.86 -7.37
N PRO A 150 20.35 -8.16 -7.06
CA PRO A 150 19.09 -8.81 -6.70
C PRO A 150 18.72 -8.56 -5.23
N ALA A 151 17.45 -8.28 -4.98
CA ALA A 151 16.84 -8.28 -3.67
C ALA A 151 15.62 -9.21 -3.64
N ASP A 152 15.39 -9.84 -2.48
CA ASP A 152 14.11 -10.52 -2.21
C ASP A 152 13.18 -9.54 -1.48
N TYR A 153 11.87 -9.75 -1.55
CA TYR A 153 10.89 -8.86 -0.92
C TYR A 153 9.84 -9.64 -0.12
N LEU A 154 9.58 -9.14 1.09
CA LEU A 154 8.52 -9.63 1.96
C LEU A 154 7.31 -8.68 1.88
N ILE A 155 6.20 -9.16 1.34
CA ILE A 155 4.92 -8.45 1.35
C ILE A 155 4.09 -8.97 2.52
N THR A 156 3.75 -8.08 3.44
CA THR A 156 2.95 -8.40 4.63
C THR A 156 1.59 -7.72 4.52
N PHE A 157 0.52 -8.51 4.54
CA PHE A 157 -0.83 -8.01 4.69
C PHE A 157 -1.21 -7.92 6.17
N CYS A 158 -1.93 -6.86 6.53
CA CYS A 158 -2.30 -6.56 7.91
C CYS A 158 -1.08 -6.60 8.88
N PRO A 159 0.00 -5.87 8.57
CA PRO A 159 1.16 -5.79 9.47
C PRO A 159 0.71 -5.28 10.84
N SER A 160 1.30 -5.82 11.90
CA SER A 160 1.08 -5.28 13.24
C SER A 160 1.56 -3.83 13.28
N PRO A 161 0.77 -2.88 13.82
CA PRO A 161 1.21 -1.51 13.93
C PRO A 161 2.48 -1.48 14.79
N THR A 162 3.60 -1.05 14.20
CA THR A 162 4.82 -0.77 14.95
C THR A 162 4.55 0.40 15.88
N THR A 163 4.12 0.12 17.10
CA THR A 163 4.20 1.05 18.22
C THR A 163 5.66 1.19 18.65
N SER A 164 6.49 1.70 17.74
CA SER A 164 7.80 2.22 18.10
C SER A 164 7.58 3.55 18.83
N LEU A 165 7.05 3.48 20.04
CA LEU A 165 7.30 4.50 21.05
C LEU A 165 8.81 4.45 21.28
N LYS A 166 9.53 5.31 20.57
CA LYS A 166 10.90 5.65 20.90
C LYS A 166 10.87 6.21 22.32
N SER A 167 11.13 5.35 23.31
CA SER A 167 11.27 5.74 24.71
C SER A 167 12.50 6.62 24.81
N SER A 168 12.29 7.93 24.75
CA SER A 168 13.18 8.88 25.39
C SER A 168 12.96 8.77 26.90
N ASN A 169 14.07 8.61 27.62
CA ASN A 169 14.23 8.53 29.07
C ASN A 169 13.83 7.22 29.77
N GLY A 170 14.86 6.48 30.18
CA GLY A 170 14.80 5.27 30.99
C GLY A 170 14.26 5.50 32.40
N GLN A 171 12.95 5.38 32.54
CA GLN A 171 12.30 5.01 33.80
C GLN A 171 11.06 4.17 33.48
N TYR A 172 11.13 2.87 33.76
CA TYR A 172 10.03 1.92 33.60
C TYR A 172 8.81 2.33 34.44
N PRO A 173 7.61 2.52 33.87
CA PRO A 173 6.39 2.36 34.63
C PRO A 173 6.00 0.87 34.62
N ARG A 174 5.72 0.34 35.82
CA ARG A 174 5.12 -0.99 36.01
C ARG A 174 3.72 -0.97 35.36
N ALA A 175 3.42 -1.98 34.54
CA ALA A 175 2.07 -2.22 34.05
C ALA A 175 1.14 -2.51 35.22
N VAL A 176 0.01 -1.82 35.29
CA VAL A 176 -1.13 -2.21 36.11
C VAL A 176 -2.00 -3.14 35.27
N ASP A 177 -2.13 -4.38 35.73
CA ASP A 177 -3.05 -5.35 35.15
C ASP A 177 -4.50 -4.88 35.39
N VAL A 178 -5.19 -4.57 34.29
CA VAL A 178 -6.65 -4.52 34.29
C VAL A 178 -7.12 -5.65 33.37
N SER A 179 -7.43 -6.78 33.99
CA SER A 179 -8.06 -7.91 33.32
C SER A 179 -9.40 -7.46 32.73
N ARG A 180 -9.54 -7.54 31.40
CA ARG A 180 -10.85 -7.55 30.76
C ARG A 180 -10.84 -8.56 29.62
N ALA A 181 -11.72 -9.55 29.76
CA ALA A 181 -11.90 -10.66 28.83
C ALA A 181 -12.21 -10.14 27.41
N GLY A 182 -11.49 -10.67 26.42
CA GLY A 182 -11.71 -10.46 25.00
C GLY A 182 -11.10 -11.60 24.22
N HIS A 183 -11.87 -12.17 23.30
CA HIS A 183 -11.56 -13.36 22.52
C HIS A 183 -10.17 -13.35 21.86
N HIS A 184 -9.40 -14.41 22.09
CA HIS A 184 -8.21 -14.75 21.30
C HIS A 184 -8.64 -15.16 19.88
N GLY A 185 -8.68 -14.20 18.96
CA GLY A 185 -8.47 -14.46 17.54
C GLY A 185 -7.04 -14.05 17.20
N THR A 186 -6.18 -15.00 16.87
CA THR A 186 -4.86 -14.68 16.31
C THR A 186 -5.08 -13.98 14.96
N PRO A 187 -4.54 -12.77 14.73
CA PRO A 187 -4.60 -12.16 13.41
C PRO A 187 -3.80 -13.04 12.45
N LEU A 188 -4.45 -13.53 11.39
CA LEU A 188 -3.78 -14.25 10.31
C LEU A 188 -2.91 -13.22 9.56
N THR A 189 -1.61 -13.22 9.80
CA THR A 189 -0.65 -12.46 8.98
C THR A 189 -0.38 -13.28 7.72
N SER A 190 -0.94 -12.86 6.59
CA SER A 190 -0.61 -13.44 5.28
C SER A 190 0.71 -12.83 4.78
N VAL A 191 1.65 -13.69 4.41
CA VAL A 191 2.99 -13.33 3.99
C VAL A 191 3.21 -13.84 2.57
N ALA A 192 3.57 -12.96 1.64
CA ALA A 192 4.03 -13.34 0.31
C ALA A 192 5.52 -12.99 0.16
N VAL A 193 6.31 -13.94 -0.35
CA VAL A 193 7.74 -13.75 -0.65
C VAL A 193 7.90 -13.71 -2.16
N ILE A 194 8.47 -12.63 -2.67
CA ILE A 194 8.86 -12.53 -4.07
C ILE A 194 10.36 -12.77 -4.13
N SER A 195 10.74 -13.89 -4.75
CA SER A 195 12.12 -14.17 -5.10
C SER A 195 12.40 -13.70 -6.52
N ALA A 196 13.48 -12.96 -6.71
CA ALA A 196 13.94 -12.54 -8.04
C ALA A 196 14.51 -13.76 -8.80
N VAL A 197 13.65 -14.64 -9.30
CA VAL A 197 14.04 -15.64 -10.30
C VAL A 197 14.35 -14.87 -11.57
N THR A 198 15.52 -15.09 -12.16
CA THR A 198 16.02 -14.40 -13.37
C THR A 198 15.02 -14.50 -14.53
N ALA A 199 14.06 -13.58 -14.57
CA ALA A 199 13.16 -13.40 -15.70
C ALA A 199 13.88 -12.51 -16.71
N ALA A 200 14.58 -13.15 -17.64
CA ALA A 200 15.10 -12.47 -18.81
C ALA A 200 13.93 -11.91 -19.64
N LEU A 201 14.01 -10.61 -19.95
CA LEU A 201 13.19 -9.83 -20.90
C LEU A 201 11.71 -9.58 -20.55
N SER A 202 11.45 -8.57 -19.71
CA SER A 202 10.57 -7.43 -20.04
C SER A 202 10.68 -6.41 -18.90
N GLN A 203 10.93 -5.13 -19.19
CA GLN A 203 10.80 -4.03 -18.21
C GLN A 203 9.31 -3.79 -17.88
N ARG A 204 8.62 -4.80 -17.37
CA ARG A 204 7.21 -4.71 -16.98
C ARG A 204 7.16 -4.29 -15.52
N LEU A 205 6.44 -3.20 -15.26
CA LEU A 205 5.91 -2.90 -13.94
C LEU A 205 5.10 -4.12 -13.48
N LEU A 206 5.56 -4.79 -12.44
CA LEU A 206 4.86 -5.87 -11.79
C LEU A 206 3.97 -5.25 -10.72
N ARG A 207 2.68 -5.12 -11.05
CA ARG A 207 1.64 -4.77 -10.07
C ARG A 207 1.13 -6.07 -9.45
N LEU A 208 1.35 -6.24 -8.16
CA LEU A 208 0.77 -7.33 -7.41
C LEU A 208 -0.46 -6.82 -6.65
N PHE A 209 -1.60 -7.39 -7.05
CA PHE A 209 -2.95 -7.10 -6.60
C PHE A 209 -3.37 -5.67 -6.90
#